data_AF-A0A7C3XRM6-F1
#
_entry.id   AF-A0A7C3XRM6-F1
#
_cell.length_a   1.000
_cell.length_b   1.000
_cell.length_c   1.000
_cell.angle_alpha   90.00
_cell.angle_beta   90.00
_cell.angle_gamma   90.00
#
_symmetry.space_group_name_H-M   'P 1'
#
loop_
_entity.id
_entity.type
_entity.pdbx_description
1 polymer ?
#
loop_
_entity_poly.entity_id
_entity_poly.type
_entity_poly.pdbx_seq_one_letter_code
_entity_poly.pdbx_strand_id
1 'polypeptide(L)' 'MVKFFILILIFFSSLSSQQQNSVIQNNYIDFELPTVSTYSIKLSDIVGKKLIILNFWASWCPYCNQEVPYLIEL' A
#
# COMPACT_ATOMS: atom_id res chain seq x y z
N MET A 1 -19.23 26.62 -36.57
CA MET A 1 -19.73 26.47 -35.18
C MET A 1 -19.97 25.01 -34.79
N VAL A 2 -20.73 24.20 -35.54
CA VAL A 2 -21.03 22.79 -35.17
C VAL A 2 -19.81 21.85 -35.18
N LYS A 3 -18.84 22.12 -36.06
CA LYS A 3 -17.62 21.30 -36.22
C LYS A 3 -16.77 21.24 -34.94
N PHE A 4 -16.73 22.33 -34.17
CA PHE A 4 -15.96 22.42 -32.93
C PHE A 4 -16.65 21.66 -31.78
N PHE A 5 -17.99 21.68 -31.77
CA PHE A 5 -18.79 20.96 -30.79
C PHE A 5 -18.68 19.44 -30.94
N ILE A 6 -18.64 18.95 -32.19
CA ILE A 6 -18.41 17.53 -32.49
C ILE A 6 -17.01 17.09 -32.05
N LEU A 7 -15.98 17.92 -32.25
CA LEU A 7 -14.61 17.61 -31.81
C LEU A 7 -14.48 17.56 -30.28
N ILE A 8 -15.17 18.44 -29.55
CA ILE A 8 -15.20 18.44 -28.08
C ILE A 8 -15.91 17.20 -27.51
N LEU A 9 -17.03 16.77 -28.12
CA LEU A 9 -17.77 15.58 -27.70
C LEU A 9 -16.97 14.28 -27.93
N ILE A 10 -16.23 14.19 -29.03
CA ILE A 10 -15.35 13.04 -29.31
C ILE A 10 -14.22 13.00 -28.27
N PHE A 11 -13.64 14.15 -27.91
CA PHE A 11 -12.58 14.24 -26.89
C PHE A 11 -13.07 13.85 -25.48
N PHE A 12 -14.30 14.21 -25.12
CA PHE A 12 -14.90 13.85 -23.82
C PHE A 12 -15.18 12.34 -23.68
N SER A 13 -15.50 11.66 -24.78
CA SER A 13 -15.76 10.21 -24.77
C SER A 13 -14.52 9.36 -24.48
N SER A 14 -13.31 9.92 -24.63
CA SER A 14 -12.05 9.27 -24.27
C SER A 14 -11.68 9.38 -22.79
N LEU A 15 -12.42 10.16 -21.98
CA LEU A 15 -12.17 10.29 -20.52
C LEU A 15 -12.99 9.29 -19.69
N SER A 16 -13.11 8.06 -20.20
CA SER A 16 -13.62 6.94 -19.40
C SER A 16 -12.72 5.73 -19.59
N SER A 17 -11.46 5.88 -19.20
CA SER A 17 -10.62 4.74 -18.87
C SER A 17 -11.14 4.14 -17.57
N GLN A 18 -11.76 2.96 -17.69
CA GLN A 18 -11.80 1.98 -16.59
C GLN A 18 -10.41 1.87 -15.98
N GLN A 19 -10.34 1.77 -14.65
CA GLN A 19 -9.90 0.55 -13.97
C GLN A 19 -9.56 0.83 -12.52
N GLN A 20 -10.37 0.29 -11.60
CA GLN A 20 -9.77 -0.54 -10.55
C GLN A 20 -10.77 -1.61 -10.10
N ASN A 21 -10.66 -2.79 -10.71
CA ASN A 21 -11.12 -4.01 -10.07
C ASN A 21 -10.17 -4.30 -8.91
N SER A 22 -10.42 -3.75 -7.73
CA SER A 22 -9.75 -4.23 -6.52
C SER A 22 -10.49 -5.48 -6.06
N VAL A 23 -10.03 -6.66 -6.51
CA VAL A 23 -10.37 -7.91 -5.82
C VAL A 23 -9.70 -7.84 -4.46
N ILE A 24 -10.40 -7.32 -3.46
CA ILE A 24 -9.99 -7.39 -2.05
C ILE A 24 -10.93 -8.38 -1.39
N GLN A 25 -10.68 -9.66 -1.59
CA GLN A 25 -11.15 -10.69 -0.68
C GLN A 25 -9.94 -11.21 0.08
N ASN A 26 -9.52 -10.42 1.08
CA ASN A 26 -8.79 -10.78 2.29
C ASN A 26 -8.46 -9.45 3.01
N ASN A 27 -8.64 -9.39 4.34
CA ASN A 27 -8.43 -8.16 5.12
C ASN A 27 -6.98 -7.63 5.05
N TYR A 28 -6.03 -8.47 4.62
CA TYR A 28 -4.64 -8.12 4.34
C TYR A 28 -4.03 -9.17 3.39
N ILE A 29 -2.92 -8.81 2.74
CA ILE A 29 -2.11 -9.77 1.99
C ILE A 29 -1.21 -10.50 2.97
N ASP A 30 -1.34 -11.82 3.02
CA ASP A 30 -0.46 -12.66 3.83
C ASP A 30 0.86 -12.89 3.11
N PHE A 31 1.97 -12.53 3.74
CA PHE A 31 3.30 -12.61 3.17
C PHE A 31 4.30 -13.17 4.19
N GLU A 32 5.38 -13.76 3.66
CA GLU A 32 6.49 -14.29 4.44
C GLU A 32 7.77 -13.53 4.07
N LEU A 33 8.49 -13.05 5.08
CA LEU A 33 9.73 -12.30 4.90
C LEU A 33 10.84 -12.85 5.79
N PRO A 34 12.11 -12.82 5.33
CA PRO A 34 13.24 -13.13 6.17
C PRO A 34 13.41 -12.04 7.23
N THR A 35 13.75 -12.46 8.44
CA THR A 35 14.15 -11.57 9.52
C THR A 35 15.65 -11.28 9.46
N VAL A 36 16.10 -10.30 10.24
CA VAL A 36 17.53 -9.99 10.42
C VAL A 36 18.32 -11.16 11.02
N SER A 37 17.65 -12.11 11.68
CA SER A 37 18.24 -13.30 12.30
C SER A 37 18.04 -14.57 11.45
N THR A 38 17.84 -14.41 10.13
CA THR A 38 17.86 -15.47 9.10
C THR A 38 16.71 -16.48 9.11
N TYR A 39 15.78 -16.41 10.07
CA TYR A 39 14.52 -17.16 10.01
C TYR A 39 13.43 -16.36 9.29
N SER A 40 12.45 -17.04 8.72
CA SER A 40 11.30 -16.40 8.08
C SER A 40 10.15 -16.18 9.07
N ILE A 41 9.44 -15.07 8.89
CA ILE A 41 8.21 -14.76 9.63
C ILE A 41 7.06 -14.52 8.67
N LYS A 42 5.90 -15.10 8.97
CA LYS A 42 4.68 -14.93 8.19
C LYS A 42 3.69 -14.03 8.92
N LEU A 43 3.06 -13.10 8.20
CA LEU A 43 2.17 -12.10 8.82
C LEU A 43 0.98 -12.76 9.55
N SER A 44 0.41 -13.82 9.00
CA SER A 44 -0.64 -14.63 9.65
C SER A 44 -0.28 -15.17 11.03
N ASP A 45 1.00 -15.38 11.33
CA ASP A 45 1.42 -15.97 12.60
C ASP A 45 1.34 -14.97 13.76
N ILE A 46 1.26 -13.68 13.43
CA ILE A 46 1.26 -12.55 14.37
C ILE A 46 -0.16 -11.96 14.47
N VAL A 47 -0.85 -11.80 13.34
CA VAL A 47 -2.18 -11.18 13.25
C VAL A 47 -3.20 -11.92 14.11
N GLY A 48 -4.04 -11.16 14.83
CA GLY A 48 -5.14 -11.69 15.66
C GLY A 48 -4.78 -11.99 17.11
N LYS A 49 -3.50 -11.93 17.51
CA LYS A 49 -3.08 -12.13 18.90
C LYS A 49 -3.16 -10.84 19.75
N LYS A 50 -2.87 -9.68 19.15
CA LYS A 50 -2.88 -8.34 19.76
C LYS A 50 -3.11 -7.26 18.69
N LEU A 51 -3.28 -5.99 19.11
CA LEU A 51 -3.17 -4.84 18.21
C LEU A 51 -1.76 -4.79 17.62
N ILE A 52 -1.65 -4.58 16.30
CA ILE A 52 -0.38 -4.58 15.57
C ILE A 52 -0.19 -3.23 14.89
N ILE A 53 0.98 -2.64 15.08
CA ILE A 53 1.47 -1.50 14.33
C ILE A 53 2.49 -2.01 13.32
N LEU A 54 2.19 -1.88 12.03
CA LEU A 54 3.11 -2.27 10.96
C LEU A 54 3.77 -1.00 10.40
N ASN A 55 5.06 -0.83 10.68
CA ASN A 55 5.84 0.31 10.24
C ASN A 55 6.80 -0.08 9.10
N PHE A 56 6.67 0.59 7.95
CA PHE A 56 7.53 0.36 6.78
C PHE A 56 8.61 1.45 6.71
N TRP A 57 9.87 1.04 6.80
CA TRP A 57 11.01 1.96 6.78
C TRP A 57 12.23 1.30 6.12
N ALA A 58 13.31 2.07 5.97
CA ALA A 58 14.57 1.59 5.42
C ALA A 58 15.77 2.14 6.20
N SER A 59 16.87 1.39 6.26
CA SER A 59 18.07 1.73 7.04
C SER A 59 18.71 3.08 6.69
N TRP A 60 18.54 3.51 5.44
CA TRP A 60 19.04 4.78 4.93
C TRP A 60 18.05 5.94 5.11
N CYS A 61 16.90 5.72 5.74
CA CYS A 61 15.92 6.77 6.00
C CYS A 61 16.28 7.54 7.30
N PRO A 62 16.75 8.80 7.22
CA PRO A 62 17.24 9.53 8.38
C PRO A 62 16.12 9.85 9.39
N TYR A 63 14.94 10.24 8.90
CA TYR A 63 13.79 10.55 9.76
C TYR A 63 13.23 9.29 10.43
N CYS A 64 13.15 8.18 9.70
CA CYS A 64 12.71 6.90 10.26
C CYS A 64 13.60 6.48 11.44
N ASN A 65 14.92 6.64 11.32
CA ASN A 65 15.86 6.33 12.40
C ASN A 65 15.65 7.20 13.65
N GLN A 66 15.19 8.44 13.48
CA GLN A 66 14.82 9.33 14.59
C GLN A 66 13.50 8.91 15.24
N GLU A 67 12.57 8.33 14.48
CA GLU A 67 11.24 7.91 14.96
C GLU A 67 11.25 6.55 15.67
N VAL A 68 12.14 5.63 15.29
CA VAL A 68 12.21 4.27 15.83
C VAL A 68 12.26 4.20 17.37
N PRO A 69 13.06 5.01 18.09
CA PRO A 69 13.09 4.99 19.55
C PRO A 69 11.71 5.25 20.18
N TYR A 70 10.94 6.18 19.61
CA TYR A 70 9.60 6.50 20.10
C TYR A 70 8.60 5.38 19.83
N LEU A 71 8.75 4.66 18.71
CA LEU A 71 7.90 3.51 18.37
C LEU A 71 8.13 2.31 19.30
N ILE A 72 9.34 2.12 19.82
CA ILE A 72 9.68 1.03 20.74
C ILE A 72 9.16 1.29 22.15
N GLU A 73 8.94 2.55 22.53
CA GLU A 73 8.45 2.94 23.85
C GLU A 73 6.91 2.83 24.02
N LEU A 74 6.16 2.61 22.92
CA LEU A 74 4.70 2.43 22.92
C LEU A 74 4.26 1.11 23.55
#